data_AF-Q4D5M9-F1
#
_entry.id   AF-Q4D5M9-F1
#
_cell.length_a   1.000
_cell.length_b   1.000
_cell.length_c   1.000
_cell.angle_alpha   90.00
_cell.angle_beta   90.00
_cell.angle_gamma   90.00
#
_symmetry.space_group_name_H-M   'P 1'
#
loop_
_entity.id
_entity.type
_entity.pdbx_description
1 polymer ?
#
loop_
_entity_poly.entity_id
_entity_poly.type
_entity_poly.pdbx_seq_one_letter_code
_entity_poly.pdbx_strand_id
1 'polypeptide(L)'
;MTAALNRKFDLLQKSGTCPSYLLDVLTLLVAHANETELFKQELRSAPFENAAPPLRAGRGMVAAAAPQAEMRAQTVAQPEAPGTEKGVLLAAERTLRAYASDLRKINDIAMATSSKKLREMKTSNFTEMAAFRDRVVSDAVDRAREELELLRMGWLESMNTEVERAKMEVHKVGLSSQKALHKMLEGYRDYVSDGFRLLKTEPLEVMHRAMAECAFCVERLKIMEQQVVPRIEIDALCGRLKSVERVIAQMLKKRHSSGVVDDDISAVPTAGPSETGASTAAAGDDRPLGLRLRDGGDDVEGLIVTEVAPNSLASKARISPGHIISHVGGALVTRRDDFTTAMQKTGSAAKLTVYDPETAVVRILTLKP
;
A
#
# COMPACT_ATOMS: atom_id res chain seq x y z
N MET A 1 26.41 -8.34 41.20
CA MET A 1 25.63 -7.99 40.00
C MET A 1 26.43 -8.30 38.74
N THR A 2 27.67 -7.81 38.65
CA THR A 2 28.72 -8.14 37.65
C THR A 2 28.68 -9.57 37.09
N ALA A 3 28.71 -10.61 37.93
CA ALA A 3 28.73 -12.01 37.48
C ALA A 3 27.52 -12.40 36.59
N ALA A 4 26.35 -11.78 36.78
CA ALA A 4 25.18 -12.00 35.92
C ALA A 4 25.25 -11.19 34.62
N LEU A 5 25.88 -10.02 34.64
CA LEU A 5 26.14 -9.19 33.46
C LEU A 5 27.15 -9.89 32.54
N ASN A 6 28.29 -10.32 33.09
CA ASN A 6 29.34 -11.02 32.34
C ASN A 6 28.78 -12.30 31.69
N ARG A 7 28.00 -13.12 32.42
CA ARG A 7 27.32 -14.30 31.83
C ARG A 7 26.38 -13.96 30.67
N LYS A 8 25.67 -12.82 30.72
CA LYS A 8 24.80 -12.38 29.61
C LYS A 8 25.61 -11.87 28.42
N PHE A 9 26.72 -11.19 28.68
CA PHE A 9 27.66 -10.76 27.65
C PHE A 9 28.32 -11.95 26.95
N ASP A 10 28.79 -12.96 27.69
CA ASP A 10 29.33 -14.21 27.15
C ASP A 10 28.32 -14.94 26.23
N LEU A 11 27.03 -14.92 26.59
CA LEU A 11 25.96 -15.50 25.78
C LEU A 11 25.70 -14.71 24.49
N LEU A 12 25.75 -13.37 24.54
CA LEU A 12 25.63 -12.51 23.36
C LEU A 12 26.84 -12.63 22.42
N GLN A 13 28.05 -12.77 22.97
CA GLN A 13 29.26 -12.99 22.18
C GLN A 13 29.23 -14.37 21.50
N LYS A 14 28.69 -15.39 22.17
CA LYS A 14 28.53 -16.75 21.61
C LYS A 14 27.36 -16.91 20.64
N SER A 15 26.33 -16.05 20.69
CA SER A 15 25.17 -16.19 19.79
C SER A 15 25.45 -15.75 18.35
N GLY A 16 26.49 -14.94 18.11
CA GLY A 16 26.83 -14.43 16.78
C GLY A 16 25.78 -13.47 16.17
N THR A 17 24.72 -13.14 16.92
CA THR A 17 23.61 -12.29 16.48
C THR A 17 23.86 -10.80 16.66
N CYS A 18 24.97 -10.41 17.31
CA CYS A 18 25.30 -9.03 17.61
C CYS A 18 26.34 -8.49 16.60
N PRO A 19 26.05 -7.39 15.88
CA PRO A 19 27.03 -6.70 15.04
C PRO A 19 28.29 -6.30 15.83
N SER A 20 29.46 -6.31 15.18
CA SER A 20 30.75 -6.03 15.81
C SER A 20 30.79 -4.69 16.57
N TYR A 21 30.25 -3.61 15.97
CA TYR A 21 30.21 -2.29 16.61
C TYR A 21 29.38 -2.25 17.89
N LEU A 22 28.34 -3.10 18.02
CA LEU A 22 27.58 -3.23 19.27
C LEU A 22 28.31 -4.07 20.31
N LEU A 23 29.10 -5.07 19.89
CA LEU A 23 29.99 -5.81 20.78
C LEU A 23 31.04 -4.90 21.43
N ASP A 24 31.62 -3.95 20.70
CA ASP A 24 32.60 -3.00 21.24
C ASP A 24 31.96 -2.09 22.32
N VAL A 25 30.79 -1.52 22.04
CA VAL A 25 30.04 -0.69 23.01
C VAL A 25 29.62 -1.48 24.24
N LEU A 26 29.15 -2.72 24.06
CA LEU A 26 28.79 -3.60 25.17
C LEU A 26 30.02 -4.00 26.01
N THR A 27 31.17 -4.22 25.38
CA THR A 27 32.44 -4.51 26.07
C THR A 27 32.84 -3.34 26.97
N LEU A 28 32.77 -2.11 26.45
CA LEU A 28 33.07 -0.90 27.21
C LEU A 28 32.13 -0.70 28.40
N LEU A 29 30.83 -0.94 28.21
CA LEU A 29 29.83 -0.87 29.29
C LEU A 29 30.05 -1.94 30.37
N VAL A 30 30.43 -3.16 29.98
CA VAL A 30 30.77 -4.25 30.91
C VAL A 30 32.05 -3.92 31.69
N ALA A 31 33.07 -3.36 31.05
CA ALA A 31 34.30 -2.90 31.72
C ALA A 31 33.98 -1.84 32.78
N HIS A 32 33.27 -0.77 32.41
CA HIS A 32 32.88 0.30 33.33
C HIS A 32 31.96 -0.18 34.47
N ALA A 33 31.08 -1.16 34.21
CA ALA A 33 30.26 -1.79 35.25
C ALA A 33 31.07 -2.63 36.25
N ASN A 34 32.17 -3.25 35.79
CA ASN A 34 33.09 -3.97 36.66
C ASN A 34 33.98 -3.00 37.48
N GLU A 35 34.52 -1.95 36.86
CA GLU A 35 35.31 -0.90 37.53
C GLU A 35 34.50 -0.19 38.63
N THR A 36 33.25 0.19 38.35
CA THR A 36 32.40 0.87 39.34
C THR A 36 32.00 -0.02 40.52
N GLU A 37 31.97 -1.35 40.37
CA GLU A 37 31.78 -2.27 41.49
C GLU A 37 33.09 -2.54 42.24
N LEU A 38 34.24 -2.53 41.57
CA LEU A 38 35.57 -2.56 42.19
C LEU A 38 35.78 -1.33 43.09
N PHE A 39 35.47 -0.14 42.57
CA PHE A 39 35.51 1.12 43.33
C PHE A 39 34.55 1.12 44.54
N LYS A 40 33.35 0.53 44.41
CA LYS A 40 32.44 0.34 45.56
C LYS A 40 32.96 -0.68 46.58
N GLN A 41 33.73 -1.69 46.16
CA GLN A 41 34.38 -2.62 47.08
C GLN A 41 35.51 -1.90 47.82
N GLU A 42 36.33 -1.11 47.13
CA GLU A 42 37.41 -0.32 47.71
C GLU A 42 36.89 0.72 48.73
N LEU A 43 35.80 1.42 48.39
CA LEU A 43 35.08 2.30 49.33
C LEU A 43 34.47 1.58 50.54
N ARG A 44 34.30 0.25 50.50
CA ARG A 44 33.79 -0.56 51.62
C ARG A 44 34.89 -1.25 52.42
N SER A 45 36.02 -1.56 51.79
CA SER A 45 37.19 -2.16 52.43
C SER A 45 38.09 -1.13 53.11
N ALA A 46 37.99 0.15 52.73
CA ALA A 46 38.55 1.26 53.48
C ALA A 46 38.02 1.23 54.94
N PRO A 47 38.88 1.05 55.96
CA PRO A 47 38.45 0.98 57.34
C PRO A 47 38.01 2.36 57.82
N PHE A 48 36.71 2.61 57.81
CA PHE A 48 36.12 3.74 58.51
C PHE A 48 36.17 3.50 60.02
N GLU A 49 37.34 3.72 60.63
CA GLU A 49 37.48 3.77 62.08
C GLU A 49 36.61 4.89 62.67
N ASN A 50 35.45 4.51 63.20
CA ASN A 50 34.74 5.18 64.29
C ASN A 50 34.57 6.71 64.19
N ALA A 51 34.24 7.23 63.00
CA ALA A 51 33.70 8.57 62.85
C ALA A 51 32.25 8.63 63.37
N ALA A 52 32.09 8.62 64.70
CA ALA A 52 30.80 8.80 65.35
C ALA A 52 30.17 10.14 64.89
N PRO A 53 28.90 10.15 64.43
CA PRO A 53 28.30 11.35 63.86
C PRO A 53 28.14 12.42 64.94
N PRO A 54 28.61 13.67 64.74
CA PRO A 54 28.41 14.72 65.71
C PRO A 54 26.91 15.06 65.78
N LEU A 55 26.34 14.90 66.98
CA LEU A 55 24.95 15.27 67.28
C LEU A 55 24.73 16.76 67.00
N ARG A 56 24.09 17.07 65.87
CA ARG A 56 23.69 18.43 65.49
C ARG A 56 22.53 18.92 66.37
N ALA A 57 22.86 19.59 67.48
CA ALA A 57 21.98 20.53 68.13
C ALA A 57 22.27 21.97 67.65
N GLY A 58 21.26 22.84 67.63
CA GLY A 58 21.45 24.29 67.44
C GLY A 58 21.37 24.81 66.00
N ARG A 59 20.15 24.89 65.44
CA ARG A 59 19.85 25.65 64.21
C ARG A 59 19.61 27.12 64.57
N GLY A 60 20.67 27.94 64.56
CA GLY A 60 20.59 29.39 64.77
C GLY A 60 20.92 30.19 63.50
N MET A 61 19.98 30.99 63.02
CA MET A 61 20.24 31.97 61.95
C MET A 61 20.99 33.17 62.52
N VAL A 62 22.15 33.53 61.96
CA VAL A 62 22.72 34.88 62.09
C VAL A 62 23.26 35.32 60.72
N ALA A 63 22.88 36.53 60.33
CA ALA A 63 23.21 37.11 59.03
C ALA A 63 24.66 37.62 58.97
N ALA A 64 25.14 37.90 57.76
CA ALA A 64 26.46 38.46 57.52
C ALA A 64 26.61 39.87 58.12
N ALA A 65 27.70 40.08 58.85
CA ALA A 65 28.22 41.40 59.22
C ALA A 65 29.75 41.39 59.07
N ALA A 66 30.31 42.42 58.46
CA ALA A 66 31.73 42.49 58.14
C ALA A 66 32.58 42.88 59.38
N PRO A 67 33.82 42.37 59.51
CA PRO A 67 34.73 42.82 60.56
C PRO A 67 35.41 44.13 60.16
N GLN A 68 35.10 45.23 60.83
CA GLN A 68 35.95 46.42 60.80
C GLN A 68 37.24 46.15 61.59
N ALA A 69 38.37 46.56 61.03
CA ALA A 69 39.66 46.49 61.70
C ALA A 69 39.95 47.80 62.45
N GLU A 70 39.86 47.78 63.78
CA GLU A 70 40.46 48.81 64.65
C GLU A 70 41.75 48.24 65.28
N MET A 71 42.91 48.58 64.71
CA MET A 71 44.18 48.45 65.41
C MET A 71 44.30 49.55 66.48
N ARG A 72 43.87 49.27 67.71
CA ARG A 72 44.25 50.09 68.87
C ARG A 72 45.56 49.59 69.47
N ALA A 73 46.60 50.41 69.37
CA ALA A 73 47.89 50.15 70.01
C ALA A 73 47.71 50.11 71.54
N GLN A 74 48.11 49.00 72.16
CA GLN A 74 48.21 48.91 73.62
C GLN A 74 49.59 49.39 74.06
N THR A 75 49.62 50.54 74.73
CA THR A 75 50.80 51.10 75.37
C THR A 75 51.32 50.15 76.45
N VAL A 76 52.57 49.72 76.32
CA VAL A 76 53.23 48.82 77.28
C VAL A 76 53.61 49.60 78.54
N ALA A 77 52.86 49.39 79.62
CA ALA A 77 53.26 49.84 80.95
C ALA A 77 54.20 48.81 81.59
N GLN A 78 55.40 49.24 81.97
CA GLN A 78 56.38 48.41 82.70
C GLN A 78 55.92 48.17 84.15
N PRO A 79 55.92 46.92 84.64
CA PRO A 79 55.91 46.62 86.06
C PRO A 79 57.34 46.34 86.57
N GLU A 80 57.72 46.97 87.68
CA GLU A 80 59.02 46.77 88.32
C GLU A 80 59.15 45.39 88.98
N ALA A 81 60.40 44.98 89.21
CA ALA A 81 60.80 43.69 89.78
C ALA A 81 60.85 43.73 91.33
N PRO A 82 61.27 42.66 92.06
CA PRO A 82 61.45 41.25 91.67
C PRO A 82 60.76 40.27 92.66
N GLY A 83 59.70 39.59 92.22
CA GLY A 83 59.21 38.35 92.84
C GLY A 83 59.68 37.13 92.04
N THR A 84 60.99 36.91 92.02
CA THR A 84 61.77 36.71 90.78
C THR A 84 61.54 35.44 89.96
N GLU A 85 60.81 34.44 90.49
CA GLU A 85 60.63 33.15 89.81
C GLU A 85 59.17 32.89 89.45
N LYS A 86 58.26 33.00 90.43
CA LYS A 86 56.81 32.76 90.22
C LYS A 86 56.17 33.74 89.23
N GLY A 87 56.63 34.99 89.20
CA GLY A 87 56.18 35.99 88.22
C GLY A 87 56.59 35.64 86.79
N VAL A 88 57.83 35.16 86.61
CA VAL A 88 58.36 34.73 85.31
C VAL A 88 57.63 33.48 84.81
N LEU A 89 57.38 32.50 85.69
CA LEU A 89 56.59 31.31 85.34
C LEU A 89 55.16 31.66 84.91
N LEU A 90 54.48 32.58 85.59
CA LEU A 90 53.13 33.04 85.19
C LEU A 90 53.15 33.83 83.87
N ALA A 91 54.20 34.60 83.59
CA ALA A 91 54.37 35.27 82.30
C ALA A 91 54.61 34.24 81.17
N ALA A 92 55.50 33.27 81.39
CA ALA A 92 55.76 32.17 80.46
C ALA A 92 54.49 31.36 80.16
N GLU A 93 53.72 31.01 81.20
CA GLU A 93 52.45 30.28 81.06
C GLU A 93 51.40 31.08 80.26
N ARG A 94 51.28 32.39 80.49
CA ARG A 94 50.41 33.27 79.68
C ARG A 94 50.86 33.34 78.23
N THR A 95 52.16 33.47 77.96
CA THR A 95 52.68 33.48 76.58
C THR A 95 52.48 32.14 75.87
N LEU A 96 52.65 31.00 76.57
CA LEU A 96 52.36 29.67 76.03
C LEU A 96 50.86 29.49 75.73
N ARG A 97 49.96 29.98 76.59
CA ARG A 97 48.51 29.99 76.31
C ARG A 97 48.13 30.86 75.12
N ALA A 98 48.74 32.04 74.99
CA ALA A 98 48.54 32.92 73.83
C ALA A 98 49.01 32.23 72.54
N TYR A 99 50.24 31.70 72.52
CA TYR A 99 50.78 30.96 71.39
C TYR A 99 49.93 29.74 71.01
N ALA A 100 49.46 28.96 71.99
CA ALA A 100 48.55 27.85 71.74
C ALA A 100 47.17 28.29 71.21
N SER A 101 46.69 29.49 71.58
CA SER A 101 45.48 30.08 71.00
C SER A 101 45.71 30.52 69.56
N ASP A 102 46.85 31.13 69.26
CA ASP A 102 47.18 31.59 67.91
C ASP A 102 47.45 30.42 66.95
N LEU A 103 48.09 29.34 67.41
CA LEU A 103 48.19 28.10 66.64
C LEU A 103 46.83 27.51 66.27
N ARG A 104 45.84 27.54 67.18
CA ARG A 104 44.46 27.13 66.85
C ARG A 104 43.85 28.04 65.78
N LYS A 105 43.96 29.37 65.92
CA LYS A 105 43.47 30.33 64.91
C LYS A 105 44.10 30.09 63.55
N ILE A 106 45.43 29.87 63.49
CA ILE A 106 46.16 29.59 62.25
C ILE A 106 45.65 28.29 61.62
N ASN A 107 45.46 27.23 62.41
CA ASN A 107 44.90 25.97 61.93
C ASN A 107 43.45 26.14 61.42
N ASP A 108 42.60 26.87 62.14
CA ASP A 108 41.21 27.12 61.73
C ASP A 108 41.15 27.93 60.43
N ILE A 109 42.02 28.93 60.26
CA ILE A 109 42.18 29.71 59.01
C ILE A 109 42.68 28.81 57.87
N ALA A 110 43.63 27.91 58.12
CA ALA A 110 44.14 26.97 57.13
C ALA A 110 43.05 25.96 56.70
N MET A 111 42.26 25.45 57.65
CA MET A 111 41.13 24.55 57.40
C MET A 111 39.98 25.25 56.66
N ALA A 112 39.67 26.50 57.00
CA ALA A 112 38.69 27.30 56.28
C ALA A 112 39.15 27.60 54.83
N THR A 113 40.42 27.96 54.65
CA THR A 113 41.00 28.28 53.34
C THR A 113 41.10 27.06 52.44
N SER A 114 41.53 25.91 52.97
CA SER A 114 41.55 24.63 52.23
C SER A 114 40.13 24.15 51.91
N SER A 115 39.18 24.26 52.84
CA SER A 115 37.76 23.94 52.57
C SER A 115 37.16 24.85 51.50
N LYS A 116 37.52 26.13 51.46
CA LYS A 116 37.13 27.07 50.39
C LYS A 116 37.70 26.65 49.04
N LYS A 117 39.03 26.45 48.94
CA LYS A 117 39.69 26.00 47.70
C LYS A 117 39.14 24.66 47.19
N LEU A 118 38.85 23.71 48.09
CA LEU A 118 38.27 22.42 47.72
C LEU A 118 36.83 22.56 47.16
N ARG A 119 36.03 23.49 47.68
CA ARG A 119 34.71 23.80 47.12
C ARG A 119 34.82 24.46 45.75
N GLU A 120 35.71 25.46 45.61
CA GLU A 120 35.97 26.17 44.35
C GLU A 120 36.44 25.19 43.26
N MET A 121 37.42 24.33 43.56
CA MET A 121 37.88 23.26 42.67
C MET A 121 36.75 22.28 42.33
N LYS A 122 35.94 21.84 43.31
CA LYS A 122 34.78 20.97 43.04
C LYS A 122 33.76 21.63 42.10
N THR A 123 33.50 22.93 42.25
CA THR A 123 32.59 23.66 41.36
C THR A 123 33.19 23.88 39.96
N SER A 124 34.50 24.12 39.85
CA SER A 124 35.18 24.22 38.54
C SER A 124 35.09 22.89 37.80
N ASN A 125 35.56 21.81 38.44
CA ASN A 125 35.55 20.46 37.86
C ASN A 125 34.13 20.02 37.44
N PHE A 126 33.10 20.30 38.25
CA PHE A 126 31.72 19.96 37.88
C PHE A 126 31.23 20.77 36.65
N THR A 127 31.59 22.05 36.57
CA THR A 127 31.23 22.92 35.43
C THR A 127 31.96 22.50 34.16
N GLU A 128 33.25 22.17 34.27
CA GLU A 128 34.08 21.66 33.17
C GLU A 128 33.58 20.29 32.67
N MET A 129 33.23 19.37 33.57
CA MET A 129 32.65 18.07 33.21
C MET A 129 31.28 18.22 32.53
N ALA A 130 30.43 19.16 32.97
CA ALA A 130 29.17 19.46 32.29
C ALA A 130 29.42 20.01 30.88
N ALA A 131 30.29 21.01 30.73
CA ALA A 131 30.66 21.58 29.43
C ALA A 131 31.40 20.59 28.50
N PHE A 132 32.10 19.60 29.05
CA PHE A 132 32.66 18.49 28.28
C PHE A 132 31.58 17.53 27.79
N ARG A 133 30.69 17.06 28.69
CA ARG A 133 29.56 16.20 28.33
C ARG A 133 28.69 16.84 27.24
N ASP A 134 28.35 18.11 27.41
CA ASP A 134 27.43 18.80 26.49
C ASP A 134 28.07 18.99 25.11
N ARG A 135 29.39 19.22 25.02
CA ARG A 135 30.14 19.18 23.75
C ARG A 135 30.13 17.79 23.12
N VAL A 136 30.50 16.74 23.85
CA VAL A 136 30.55 15.36 23.32
C VAL A 136 29.17 14.91 22.83
N VAL A 137 28.09 15.31 23.49
CA VAL A 137 26.71 15.04 23.05
C VAL A 137 26.37 15.82 21.78
N SER A 138 26.73 17.11 21.67
CA SER A 138 26.54 17.86 20.42
C SER A 138 27.31 17.21 19.27
N ASP A 139 28.62 16.98 19.45
CA ASP A 139 29.50 16.38 18.43
C ASP A 139 29.00 14.99 17.99
N ALA A 140 28.33 14.23 18.86
CA ALA A 140 27.74 12.95 18.51
C ALA A 140 26.40 13.09 17.75
N VAL A 141 25.56 14.05 18.14
CA VAL A 141 24.29 14.37 17.44
C VAL A 141 24.55 14.95 16.06
N ASP A 142 25.52 15.86 15.94
CA ASP A 142 25.88 16.51 14.68
C ASP A 142 26.46 15.49 13.68
N ARG A 143 27.37 14.59 14.11
CA ARG A 143 27.84 13.47 13.27
C ARG A 143 26.71 12.52 12.85
N ALA A 144 25.84 12.13 13.77
CA ALA A 144 24.69 11.27 13.42
C ALA A 144 23.73 11.94 12.42
N ARG A 145 23.62 13.28 12.47
CA ARG A 145 22.84 14.07 11.53
C ARG A 145 23.49 14.14 10.14
N GLU A 146 24.81 14.30 10.08
CA GLU A 146 25.59 14.25 8.84
C GLU A 146 25.49 12.86 8.17
N GLU A 147 25.64 11.78 8.94
CA GLU A 147 25.47 10.40 8.44
C GLU A 147 24.04 10.14 7.91
N LEU A 148 23.01 10.62 8.60
CA LEU A 148 21.62 10.50 8.14
C LEU A 148 21.34 11.30 6.87
N GLU A 149 21.90 12.50 6.72
CA GLU A 149 21.71 13.30 5.50
C GLU A 149 22.50 12.70 4.32
N LEU A 150 23.70 12.13 4.54
CA LEU A 150 24.43 11.36 3.54
C LEU A 150 23.65 10.13 3.06
N LEU A 151 23.08 9.34 3.99
CA LEU A 151 22.23 8.19 3.64
C LEU A 151 20.97 8.62 2.88
N ARG A 152 20.35 9.73 3.28
CA ARG A 152 19.18 10.31 2.60
C ARG A 152 19.50 10.75 1.18
N MET A 153 20.63 11.44 0.98
CA MET A 153 21.07 11.88 -0.35
C MET A 153 21.39 10.68 -1.25
N GLY A 154 22.12 9.68 -0.74
CA GLY A 154 22.39 8.44 -1.49
C GLY A 154 21.12 7.67 -1.86
N TRP A 155 20.10 7.65 -0.99
CA TRP A 155 18.80 7.06 -1.30
C TRP A 155 18.04 7.85 -2.38
N LEU A 156 18.04 9.18 -2.31
CA LEU A 156 17.43 10.04 -3.33
C LEU A 156 18.12 9.89 -4.69
N GLU A 157 19.44 9.81 -4.73
CA GLU A 157 20.21 9.54 -5.95
C GLU A 157 19.86 8.16 -6.53
N SER A 158 19.86 7.11 -5.70
CA SER A 158 19.46 5.76 -6.11
C SER A 158 18.05 5.75 -6.70
N MET A 159 17.07 6.30 -5.99
CA MET A 159 15.67 6.40 -6.45
C MET A 159 15.56 7.18 -7.77
N ASN A 160 16.32 8.27 -7.94
CA ASN A 160 16.35 9.02 -9.19
C ASN A 160 16.89 8.18 -10.36
N THR A 161 17.93 7.35 -10.15
CA THR A 161 18.41 6.43 -11.20
C THR A 161 17.40 5.33 -11.54
N GLU A 162 16.62 4.86 -10.56
CA GLU A 162 15.57 3.86 -10.77
C GLU A 162 14.37 4.45 -11.53
N VAL A 163 13.96 5.68 -11.20
CA VAL A 163 12.89 6.40 -11.91
C VAL A 163 13.29 6.68 -13.36
N GLU A 164 14.52 7.14 -13.63
CA GLU A 164 14.98 7.33 -15.02
C GLU A 164 15.11 5.99 -15.77
N ARG A 165 15.52 4.89 -15.11
CA ARG A 165 15.50 3.55 -15.70
C ARG A 165 14.07 3.11 -16.07
N ALA A 166 13.11 3.26 -15.15
CA ALA A 166 11.72 2.89 -15.38
C ALA A 166 11.10 3.72 -16.52
N LYS A 167 11.36 5.03 -16.55
CA LYS A 167 10.96 5.96 -17.62
C LYS A 167 11.52 5.55 -18.99
N MET A 168 12.79 5.11 -19.07
CA MET A 168 13.37 4.58 -20.31
C MET A 168 12.68 3.30 -20.77
N GLU A 169 12.40 2.35 -19.88
CA GLU A 169 11.68 1.11 -20.24
C GLU A 169 10.22 1.39 -20.66
N VAL A 170 9.50 2.28 -19.97
CA VAL A 170 8.15 2.71 -20.39
C VAL A 170 8.18 3.36 -21.78
N HIS A 171 9.17 4.23 -22.06
CA HIS A 171 9.32 4.84 -23.39
C HIS A 171 9.62 3.79 -24.49
N LYS A 172 10.50 2.83 -24.19
CA LYS A 172 10.86 1.71 -25.08
C LYS A 172 9.67 0.77 -25.36
N VAL A 173 8.85 0.48 -24.36
CA VAL A 173 7.59 -0.26 -24.52
C VAL A 173 6.61 0.54 -25.37
N GLY A 174 6.42 1.84 -25.09
CA GLY A 174 5.55 2.72 -25.87
C GLY A 174 5.93 2.79 -27.36
N LEU A 175 7.22 2.97 -27.67
CA LEU A 175 7.72 2.94 -29.05
C LEU A 175 7.54 1.57 -29.72
N SER A 176 7.66 0.48 -28.96
CA SER A 176 7.48 -0.88 -29.48
C SER A 176 6.01 -1.16 -29.82
N SER A 177 5.09 -0.76 -28.93
CA SER A 177 3.64 -0.83 -29.15
C SER A 177 3.20 0.06 -30.32
N GLN A 178 3.76 1.27 -30.47
CA GLN A 178 3.49 2.15 -31.60
C GLN A 178 3.91 1.49 -32.94
N LYS A 179 5.09 0.86 -32.99
CA LYS A 179 5.56 0.11 -34.17
C LYS A 179 4.67 -1.09 -34.49
N ALA A 180 4.20 -1.83 -33.48
CA ALA A 180 3.29 -2.94 -33.66
C ALA A 180 1.92 -2.49 -34.21
N LEU A 181 1.36 -1.40 -33.68
CA LEU A 181 0.13 -0.77 -34.17
C LEU A 181 0.28 -0.28 -35.62
N HIS A 182 1.43 0.32 -35.97
CA HIS A 182 1.68 0.76 -37.35
C HIS A 182 1.68 -0.42 -38.33
N LYS A 183 2.42 -1.49 -38.00
CA LYS A 183 2.46 -2.73 -38.81
C LYS A 183 1.09 -3.39 -38.95
N MET A 184 0.26 -3.34 -37.91
CA MET A 184 -1.12 -3.83 -37.97
C MET A 184 -2.00 -2.97 -38.90
N LEU A 185 -1.87 -1.63 -38.84
CA LEU A 185 -2.58 -0.71 -39.74
C LEU A 185 -2.14 -0.86 -41.21
N GLU A 186 -0.87 -1.15 -41.48
CA GLU A 186 -0.37 -1.52 -42.81
C GLU A 186 -1.06 -2.81 -43.30
N GLY A 187 -1.07 -3.87 -42.49
CA GLY A 187 -1.77 -5.12 -42.84
C GLY A 187 -3.28 -4.94 -43.09
N TYR A 188 -3.96 -4.08 -42.33
CA TYR A 188 -5.37 -3.74 -42.59
C TYR A 188 -5.54 -2.94 -43.89
N ARG A 189 -4.63 -2.01 -44.21
CA ARG A 189 -4.65 -1.27 -45.49
C ARG A 189 -4.48 -2.21 -46.67
N ASP A 190 -3.56 -3.17 -46.58
CA ASP A 190 -3.30 -4.15 -47.63
C ASP A 190 -4.53 -5.07 -47.82
N TYR A 191 -5.09 -5.60 -46.72
CA TYR A 191 -6.32 -6.40 -46.75
C TYR A 191 -7.52 -5.65 -47.37
N VAL A 192 -7.73 -4.38 -47.01
CA VAL A 192 -8.79 -3.55 -47.60
C VAL A 192 -8.52 -3.26 -49.08
N SER A 193 -7.26 -3.03 -49.47
CA SER A 193 -6.88 -2.82 -50.87
C SER A 193 -7.12 -4.08 -51.71
N ASP A 194 -6.85 -5.26 -51.14
CA ASP A 194 -7.14 -6.56 -51.75
C ASP A 194 -8.64 -6.82 -51.87
N GLY A 195 -9.42 -6.49 -50.84
CA GLY A 195 -10.89 -6.53 -50.91
C GLY A 195 -11.44 -5.65 -52.03
N PHE A 196 -10.97 -4.40 -52.15
CA PHE A 196 -11.35 -3.51 -53.25
C PHE A 196 -10.89 -4.01 -54.62
N ARG A 197 -9.71 -4.64 -54.71
CA ARG A 197 -9.19 -5.25 -55.95
C ARG A 197 -10.06 -6.43 -56.38
N LEU A 198 -10.47 -7.29 -55.46
CA LEU A 198 -11.39 -8.40 -55.72
C LEU A 198 -12.78 -7.90 -56.14
N LEU A 199 -13.35 -6.90 -55.46
CA LEU A 199 -14.64 -6.29 -55.82
C LEU A 199 -14.63 -5.58 -57.18
N LYS A 200 -13.46 -5.11 -57.65
CA LYS A 200 -13.26 -4.53 -58.99
C LYS A 200 -13.04 -5.56 -60.10
N THR A 201 -13.00 -6.86 -59.79
CA THR A 201 -12.87 -7.87 -60.86
C THR A 201 -14.16 -8.00 -61.66
N GLU A 202 -14.01 -8.17 -62.99
CA GLU A 202 -15.10 -8.34 -63.97
C GLU A 202 -16.27 -9.23 -63.53
N PRO A 203 -16.10 -10.36 -62.81
CA PRO A 203 -17.21 -11.23 -62.43
C PRO A 203 -18.34 -10.52 -61.67
N LEU A 204 -18.05 -9.50 -60.86
CA LEU A 204 -19.10 -8.77 -60.14
C LEU A 204 -19.92 -7.88 -61.08
N GLU A 205 -19.29 -7.21 -62.04
CA GLU A 205 -19.98 -6.42 -63.07
C GLU A 205 -20.81 -7.33 -64.01
N VAL A 206 -20.26 -8.49 -64.39
CA VAL A 206 -20.97 -9.48 -65.20
C VAL A 206 -22.17 -10.06 -64.43
N MET A 207 -22.01 -10.37 -63.13
CA MET A 207 -23.11 -10.86 -62.30
C MET A 207 -24.19 -9.78 -62.10
N HIS A 208 -23.82 -8.52 -61.87
CA HIS A 208 -24.77 -7.41 -61.78
C HIS A 208 -25.52 -7.19 -63.10
N ARG A 209 -24.82 -7.28 -64.25
CA ARG A 209 -25.44 -7.19 -65.58
C ARG A 209 -26.41 -8.34 -65.83
N ALA A 210 -26.01 -9.58 -65.54
CA ALA A 210 -26.86 -10.76 -65.67
C ALA A 210 -28.08 -10.71 -64.75
N MET A 211 -27.95 -10.21 -63.51
CA MET A 211 -29.10 -10.01 -62.62
C MET A 211 -30.07 -8.94 -63.14
N ALA A 212 -29.55 -7.84 -63.72
CA ALA A 212 -30.38 -6.81 -64.34
C ALA A 212 -31.12 -7.34 -65.59
N GLU A 213 -30.44 -8.12 -66.43
CA GLU A 213 -31.05 -8.81 -67.58
C GLU A 213 -32.12 -9.83 -67.16
N CYS A 214 -31.86 -10.63 -66.12
CA CYS A 214 -32.86 -11.54 -65.54
C CYS A 214 -34.09 -10.79 -64.99
N ALA A 215 -33.89 -9.70 -64.24
CA ALA A 215 -35.00 -8.89 -63.72
C ALA A 215 -35.83 -8.26 -64.84
N PHE A 216 -35.18 -7.76 -65.90
CA PHE A 216 -35.85 -7.24 -67.10
C PHE A 216 -36.66 -8.34 -67.83
N CYS A 217 -36.09 -9.54 -67.98
CA CYS A 217 -36.79 -10.69 -68.58
C CYS A 217 -38.02 -11.12 -67.78
N VAL A 218 -37.96 -11.08 -66.44
CA VAL A 218 -39.11 -11.41 -65.56
C VAL A 218 -40.26 -10.42 -65.72
N GLU A 219 -40.00 -9.11 -65.71
CA GLU A 219 -41.06 -8.12 -65.96
C GLU A 219 -41.60 -8.22 -67.40
N ARG A 220 -40.75 -8.53 -68.39
CA ARG A 220 -41.23 -8.74 -69.77
C ARG A 220 -42.13 -9.99 -69.90
N LEU A 221 -41.82 -11.07 -69.19
CA LEU A 221 -42.67 -12.26 -69.09
C LEU A 221 -44.02 -11.94 -68.46
N LYS A 222 -44.03 -11.17 -67.38
CA LYS A 222 -45.24 -10.73 -66.66
C LYS A 222 -46.15 -9.83 -67.51
N ILE A 223 -45.57 -8.95 -68.33
CA ILE A 223 -46.33 -8.16 -69.33
C ILE A 223 -46.91 -9.08 -70.42
N MET A 224 -46.14 -10.06 -70.90
CA MET A 224 -46.65 -11.03 -71.88
C MET A 224 -47.77 -11.91 -71.30
N GLU A 225 -47.66 -12.37 -70.05
CA GLU A 225 -48.71 -13.14 -69.36
C GLU A 225 -50.02 -12.34 -69.20
N GLN A 226 -49.93 -11.02 -69.06
CA GLN A 226 -51.10 -10.13 -69.03
C GLN A 226 -51.70 -9.86 -70.42
N GLN A 227 -50.93 -10.00 -71.51
CA GLN A 227 -51.37 -9.73 -72.89
C GLN A 227 -51.80 -10.99 -73.66
N VAL A 228 -51.31 -12.17 -73.27
CA VAL A 228 -51.70 -13.44 -73.91
C VAL A 228 -53.10 -13.83 -73.46
N VAL A 229 -54.06 -13.64 -74.37
CA VAL A 229 -55.41 -14.22 -74.43
C VAL A 229 -56.12 -14.31 -73.06
N PRO A 230 -57.06 -13.40 -72.74
CA PRO A 230 -57.75 -13.44 -71.45
C PRO A 230 -58.36 -14.84 -71.25
N ARG A 231 -58.15 -15.47 -70.07
CA ARG A 231 -58.55 -16.86 -69.80
C ARG A 231 -60.00 -17.18 -70.22
N ILE A 232 -60.87 -16.18 -70.17
CA ILE A 232 -62.24 -16.13 -70.70
C ILE A 232 -62.35 -16.68 -72.14
N GLU A 233 -61.43 -16.37 -73.05
CA GLU A 233 -61.45 -16.87 -74.44
C GLU A 233 -61.05 -18.35 -74.52
N ILE A 234 -60.10 -18.79 -73.70
CA ILE A 234 -59.72 -20.21 -73.58
C ILE A 234 -60.89 -21.00 -72.98
N ASP A 235 -61.53 -20.48 -71.93
CA ASP A 235 -62.71 -21.08 -71.31
C ASP A 235 -63.91 -21.13 -72.28
N ALA A 236 -64.12 -20.08 -73.08
CA ALA A 236 -65.14 -20.05 -74.13
C ALA A 236 -64.84 -21.07 -75.25
N LEU A 237 -63.58 -21.23 -75.64
CA LEU A 237 -63.16 -22.23 -76.63
C LEU A 237 -63.36 -23.65 -76.09
N CYS A 238 -62.97 -23.91 -74.83
CA CYS A 238 -63.23 -25.17 -74.12
C CYS A 238 -64.74 -25.46 -73.99
N GLY A 239 -65.56 -24.44 -73.70
CA GLY A 239 -67.01 -24.56 -73.65
C GLY A 239 -67.62 -24.94 -75.01
N ARG A 240 -67.11 -24.35 -76.11
CA ARG A 240 -67.47 -24.71 -77.48
C ARG A 240 -67.03 -26.13 -77.83
N LEU A 241 -65.81 -26.53 -77.46
CA LEU A 241 -65.28 -27.88 -77.71
C LEU A 241 -66.15 -28.94 -77.02
N LYS A 242 -66.45 -28.75 -75.72
CA LYS A 242 -67.38 -29.60 -74.95
C LYS A 242 -68.82 -29.59 -75.48
N SER A 243 -69.20 -28.58 -76.26
CA SER A 243 -70.48 -28.59 -76.96
C SER A 243 -70.43 -29.45 -78.22
N VAL A 244 -69.35 -29.37 -78.99
CA VAL A 244 -69.13 -30.22 -80.17
C VAL A 244 -68.99 -31.70 -79.76
N GLU A 245 -68.23 -31.99 -78.71
CA GLU A 245 -68.12 -33.35 -78.15
C GLU A 245 -69.48 -33.93 -77.75
N ARG A 246 -70.37 -33.13 -77.12
CA ARG A 246 -71.73 -33.57 -76.78
C ARG A 246 -72.58 -33.87 -78.02
N VAL A 247 -72.44 -33.09 -79.10
CA VAL A 247 -73.14 -33.38 -80.38
C VAL A 247 -72.61 -34.68 -81.00
N ILE A 248 -71.29 -34.88 -81.03
CA ILE A 248 -70.67 -36.12 -81.51
C ILE A 248 -71.13 -37.32 -80.67
N ALA A 249 -71.11 -37.19 -79.34
CA ALA A 249 -71.58 -38.22 -78.42
C ALA A 249 -73.07 -38.54 -78.61
N GLN A 250 -73.93 -37.54 -78.85
CA GLN A 250 -75.35 -37.77 -79.18
C GLN A 250 -75.53 -38.51 -80.52
N MET A 251 -74.73 -38.19 -81.56
CA MET A 251 -74.75 -38.90 -82.84
C MET A 251 -74.30 -40.37 -82.69
N LEU A 252 -73.29 -40.64 -81.86
CA LEU A 252 -72.83 -42.00 -81.54
C LEU A 252 -73.86 -42.76 -80.69
N LYS A 253 -74.46 -42.13 -79.68
CA LYS A 253 -75.47 -42.74 -78.79
C LYS A 253 -76.76 -43.09 -79.54
N LYS A 254 -77.06 -42.42 -80.66
CA LYS A 254 -78.17 -42.77 -81.57
C LYS A 254 -77.89 -43.98 -82.48
N ARG A 255 -76.65 -44.49 -82.53
CA ARG A 255 -76.27 -45.69 -83.31
C ARG A 255 -76.00 -46.94 -82.48
N HIS A 256 -75.78 -46.81 -81.17
CA HIS A 256 -75.35 -47.93 -80.31
C HIS A 256 -76.24 -48.07 -79.07
N SER A 257 -77.46 -48.57 -79.27
CA SER A 257 -78.38 -48.99 -78.20
C SER A 257 -78.24 -50.48 -77.89
N SER A 258 -77.09 -50.93 -77.38
CA SER A 258 -76.91 -52.28 -76.79
C SER A 258 -75.59 -52.40 -76.00
N GLY A 259 -75.65 -52.81 -74.71
CA GLY A 259 -74.51 -53.06 -73.79
C GLY A 259 -73.74 -51.79 -73.34
N VAL A 260 -73.63 -51.35 -72.08
CA VAL A 260 -73.65 -51.96 -70.72
C VAL A 260 -72.36 -52.70 -70.35
N VAL A 261 -71.45 -52.04 -69.61
CA VAL A 261 -71.00 -52.30 -68.21
C VAL A 261 -69.89 -51.27 -67.84
N ASP A 262 -69.89 -50.80 -66.59
CA ASP A 262 -68.98 -49.81 -65.96
C ASP A 262 -67.56 -50.38 -65.64
N ASP A 263 -66.52 -49.66 -65.17
CA ASP A 263 -66.43 -48.99 -63.86
C ASP A 263 -65.18 -48.06 -63.70
N ASP A 264 -65.09 -47.41 -62.54
CA ASP A 264 -64.36 -46.17 -62.17
C ASP A 264 -62.89 -46.33 -61.67
N ILE A 265 -62.20 -45.19 -61.39
CA ILE A 265 -61.28 -44.92 -60.24
C ILE A 265 -60.51 -43.59 -60.41
N SER A 266 -60.26 -42.89 -59.28
CA SER A 266 -60.01 -41.43 -59.21
C SER A 266 -58.76 -40.97 -58.40
N ALA A 267 -58.56 -39.65 -58.34
CA ALA A 267 -57.42 -38.77 -57.95
C ALA A 267 -56.82 -38.82 -56.50
N VAL A 268 -55.49 -38.59 -56.32
CA VAL A 268 -54.74 -37.31 -56.00
C VAL A 268 -55.49 -36.21 -55.16
N PRO A 269 -54.91 -35.35 -54.22
CA PRO A 269 -53.50 -34.88 -53.99
C PRO A 269 -52.93 -34.65 -52.53
N THR A 270 -51.59 -34.47 -52.43
CA THR A 270 -50.74 -33.40 -51.76
C THR A 270 -51.02 -32.72 -50.39
N ALA A 271 -49.96 -32.48 -49.58
CA ALA A 271 -49.91 -31.54 -48.42
C ALA A 271 -48.49 -31.00 -48.06
N GLY A 272 -48.41 -29.91 -47.26
CA GLY A 272 -47.22 -29.28 -46.60
C GLY A 272 -47.59 -27.89 -46.00
N PRO A 273 -46.71 -27.05 -45.40
CA PRO A 273 -45.39 -27.23 -44.75
C PRO A 273 -45.37 -26.72 -43.26
N SER A 274 -44.21 -26.42 -42.65
CA SER A 274 -44.06 -26.06 -41.20
C SER A 274 -43.28 -24.77 -40.89
N GLU A 275 -43.52 -24.18 -39.70
CA GLU A 275 -42.73 -23.12 -39.04
C GLU A 275 -42.17 -23.60 -37.68
N THR A 276 -41.04 -23.04 -37.21
CA THR A 276 -40.61 -23.14 -35.78
C THR A 276 -39.57 -22.08 -35.41
N GLY A 277 -39.50 -21.67 -34.14
CA GLY A 277 -38.49 -20.74 -33.62
C GLY A 277 -38.26 -20.89 -32.10
N ALA A 278 -37.93 -19.76 -31.44
CA ALA A 278 -37.77 -19.54 -29.98
C ALA A 278 -36.35 -19.66 -29.37
N SER A 279 -36.13 -18.82 -28.34
CA SER A 279 -34.90 -18.62 -27.56
C SER A 279 -35.22 -18.75 -26.06
N THR A 280 -34.34 -19.37 -25.28
CA THR A 280 -34.59 -19.71 -23.86
C THR A 280 -33.61 -19.04 -22.89
N ALA A 281 -34.13 -18.53 -21.77
CA ALA A 281 -33.34 -18.04 -20.65
C ALA A 281 -34.13 -18.22 -19.34
N ALA A 282 -33.61 -19.02 -18.39
CA ALA A 282 -33.85 -18.98 -16.95
C ALA A 282 -33.30 -20.24 -16.25
N ALA A 283 -32.20 -20.09 -15.50
CA ALA A 283 -31.83 -20.99 -14.41
C ALA A 283 -31.09 -20.16 -13.35
N GLY A 284 -31.47 -20.30 -12.08
CA GLY A 284 -31.01 -19.43 -11.00
C GLY A 284 -29.53 -19.61 -10.68
N ASP A 285 -28.83 -18.48 -10.55
CA ASP A 285 -27.41 -18.39 -10.25
C ASP A 285 -27.30 -17.31 -9.14
N ASP A 286 -27.04 -17.71 -7.89
CA ASP A 286 -27.02 -16.82 -6.73
C ASP A 286 -25.81 -15.87 -6.82
N ARG A 287 -26.01 -14.76 -7.53
CA ARG A 287 -24.99 -13.72 -7.77
C ARG A 287 -25.08 -12.65 -6.68
N PRO A 288 -24.27 -12.70 -5.60
CA PRO A 288 -24.27 -11.66 -4.58
C PRO A 288 -24.03 -10.29 -5.23
N LEU A 289 -24.87 -9.32 -4.86
CA LEU A 289 -24.87 -7.94 -5.38
C LEU A 289 -25.10 -7.80 -6.90
N GLY A 290 -25.42 -8.89 -7.61
CA GLY A 290 -25.56 -8.95 -9.06
C GLY A 290 -24.23 -8.98 -9.84
N LEU A 291 -23.13 -9.39 -9.19
CA LEU A 291 -21.81 -9.49 -9.81
C LEU A 291 -21.48 -10.92 -10.26
N ARG A 292 -20.83 -11.06 -11.42
CA ARG A 292 -20.15 -12.31 -11.83
C ARG A 292 -18.64 -12.09 -11.73
N LEU A 293 -18.00 -12.73 -10.76
CA LEU A 293 -16.58 -12.55 -10.45
C LEU A 293 -15.72 -13.69 -11.00
N ARG A 294 -14.51 -13.36 -11.47
CA ARG A 294 -13.45 -14.30 -11.85
C ARG A 294 -12.22 -14.03 -10.98
N ASP A 295 -11.54 -15.09 -10.55
CA ASP A 295 -10.29 -14.96 -9.80
C ASP A 295 -9.22 -14.29 -10.68
N GLY A 296 -8.43 -13.37 -10.12
CA GLY A 296 -7.43 -12.60 -10.87
C GLY A 296 -6.23 -13.42 -11.35
N GLY A 297 -6.01 -14.60 -10.76
CA GLY A 297 -4.81 -15.41 -11.00
C GLY A 297 -3.57 -14.84 -10.31
N ASP A 298 -2.39 -15.25 -10.75
CA ASP A 298 -1.12 -14.79 -10.18
C ASP A 298 -0.74 -13.36 -10.64
N ASP A 299 -1.35 -12.86 -11.72
CA ASP A 299 -1.06 -11.55 -12.32
C ASP A 299 -1.83 -10.38 -11.67
N VAL A 300 -2.93 -10.65 -10.95
CA VAL A 300 -3.84 -9.62 -10.42
C VAL A 300 -4.31 -9.98 -9.01
N GLU A 301 -3.86 -9.21 -8.01
CA GLU A 301 -4.33 -9.30 -6.63
C GLU A 301 -5.79 -8.77 -6.50
N GLY A 302 -6.76 -9.66 -6.74
CA GLY A 302 -8.17 -9.38 -6.52
C GLY A 302 -9.12 -10.22 -7.36
N LEU A 303 -10.40 -9.83 -7.36
CA LEU A 303 -11.45 -10.44 -8.15
C LEU A 303 -11.88 -9.54 -9.31
N ILE A 304 -11.78 -10.05 -10.53
CA ILE A 304 -12.15 -9.34 -11.76
C ILE A 304 -13.66 -9.47 -11.98
N VAL A 305 -14.34 -8.33 -12.15
CA VAL A 305 -15.74 -8.26 -12.52
C VAL A 305 -15.89 -8.63 -14.00
N THR A 306 -16.61 -9.70 -14.30
CA THR A 306 -16.82 -10.19 -15.68
C THR A 306 -18.19 -9.82 -16.25
N GLU A 307 -19.23 -9.83 -15.42
CA GLU A 307 -20.58 -9.35 -15.77
C GLU A 307 -21.17 -8.60 -14.57
N VAL A 308 -22.02 -7.63 -14.87
CA VAL A 308 -22.82 -6.89 -13.89
C VAL A 308 -24.28 -6.99 -14.33
N ALA A 309 -25.14 -7.56 -13.48
CA ALA A 309 -26.56 -7.70 -13.79
C ALA A 309 -27.23 -6.31 -13.87
N PRO A 310 -28.11 -6.06 -14.86
CA PRO A 310 -28.81 -4.78 -14.97
C PRO A 310 -29.67 -4.52 -13.72
N ASN A 311 -29.77 -3.24 -13.32
CA ASN A 311 -30.51 -2.78 -12.12
C ASN A 311 -30.03 -3.31 -10.75
N SER A 312 -28.95 -4.09 -10.72
CA SER A 312 -28.30 -4.58 -9.49
C SER A 312 -27.71 -3.46 -8.63
N LEU A 313 -27.35 -3.78 -7.38
CA LEU A 313 -26.64 -2.85 -6.50
C LEU A 313 -25.27 -2.45 -7.05
N ALA A 314 -24.54 -3.40 -7.64
CA ALA A 314 -23.30 -3.11 -8.33
C ALA A 314 -23.47 -2.16 -9.53
N SER A 315 -24.51 -2.38 -10.35
CA SER A 315 -24.87 -1.49 -11.47
C SER A 315 -25.21 -0.07 -10.98
N LYS A 316 -26.02 0.05 -9.92
CA LYS A 316 -26.35 1.34 -9.28
C LYS A 316 -25.12 2.07 -8.73
N ALA A 317 -24.12 1.32 -8.25
CA ALA A 317 -22.85 1.86 -7.77
C ALA A 317 -21.80 2.11 -8.86
N ARG A 318 -22.17 1.96 -10.14
CA ARG A 318 -21.31 2.16 -11.32
C ARG A 318 -20.07 1.25 -11.35
N ILE A 319 -20.19 0.03 -10.82
CA ILE A 319 -19.22 -1.04 -11.08
C ILE A 319 -19.46 -1.56 -12.49
N SER A 320 -18.38 -1.72 -13.26
CA SER A 320 -18.40 -2.16 -14.66
C SER A 320 -17.58 -3.44 -14.85
N PRO A 321 -17.84 -4.24 -15.90
CA PRO A 321 -16.93 -5.31 -16.32
C PRO A 321 -15.50 -4.77 -16.51
N GLY A 322 -14.50 -5.53 -16.06
CA GLY A 322 -13.09 -5.14 -16.04
C GLY A 322 -12.61 -4.52 -14.72
N HIS A 323 -13.50 -4.03 -13.86
CA HIS A 323 -13.11 -3.55 -12.52
C HIS A 323 -12.59 -4.69 -11.63
N ILE A 324 -11.64 -4.38 -10.74
CA ILE A 324 -10.99 -5.34 -9.83
C ILE A 324 -11.41 -5.02 -8.38
N ILE A 325 -11.94 -6.00 -7.66
CA ILE A 325 -12.29 -5.89 -6.25
C ILE A 325 -11.15 -6.51 -5.43
N SER A 326 -10.40 -5.70 -4.68
CA SER A 326 -9.29 -6.19 -3.85
C SER A 326 -9.68 -6.43 -2.39
N HIS A 327 -10.65 -5.67 -1.85
CA HIS A 327 -11.06 -5.79 -0.45
C HIS A 327 -12.58 -5.73 -0.26
N VAL A 328 -13.07 -6.49 0.72
CA VAL A 328 -14.44 -6.46 1.25
C VAL A 328 -14.36 -6.16 2.75
N GLY A 329 -14.94 -5.03 3.17
CA GLY A 329 -14.78 -4.50 4.52
C GLY A 329 -13.33 -4.10 4.79
N GLY A 330 -12.65 -4.88 5.62
CA GLY A 330 -11.20 -4.83 5.84
C GLY A 330 -10.48 -6.14 5.49
N ALA A 331 -11.16 -7.09 4.87
CA ALA A 331 -10.57 -8.36 4.43
C ALA A 331 -10.08 -8.22 2.98
N LEU A 332 -8.84 -8.62 2.72
CA LEU A 332 -8.33 -8.87 1.38
C LEU A 332 -9.12 -10.04 0.76
N VAL A 333 -9.49 -9.93 -0.52
CA VAL A 333 -10.19 -10.99 -1.26
C VAL A 333 -9.40 -11.34 -2.51
N THR A 334 -8.94 -12.58 -2.62
CA THR A 334 -8.14 -13.07 -3.75
C THR A 334 -8.89 -14.12 -4.58
N ARG A 335 -9.77 -14.88 -3.92
CA ARG A 335 -10.59 -15.95 -4.50
C ARG A 335 -12.07 -15.69 -4.27
N ARG A 336 -12.92 -16.23 -5.14
CA ARG A 336 -14.38 -16.13 -5.01
C ARG A 336 -14.90 -16.56 -3.64
N ASP A 337 -14.27 -17.56 -3.03
CA ASP A 337 -14.62 -18.07 -1.69
C ASP A 337 -14.26 -17.10 -0.56
N ASP A 338 -13.19 -16.30 -0.72
CA ASP A 338 -12.83 -15.24 0.22
C ASP A 338 -13.93 -14.15 0.19
N PHE A 339 -14.42 -13.82 -1.00
CA PHE A 339 -15.44 -12.79 -1.20
C PHE A 339 -16.80 -13.19 -0.65
N THR A 340 -17.26 -14.43 -0.88
CA THR A 340 -18.52 -14.92 -0.27
C THR A 340 -18.41 -14.93 1.26
N THR A 341 -17.27 -15.41 1.80
CA THR A 341 -16.98 -15.41 3.24
C THR A 341 -16.93 -14.00 3.82
N ALA A 342 -16.29 -13.04 3.15
CA ALA A 342 -16.19 -11.66 3.61
C ALA A 342 -17.54 -10.91 3.51
N MET A 343 -18.31 -11.14 2.45
CA MET A 343 -19.66 -10.60 2.30
C MET A 343 -20.58 -11.08 3.44
N GLN A 344 -20.55 -12.38 3.77
CA GLN A 344 -21.30 -12.94 4.91
C GLN A 344 -20.90 -12.29 6.25
N LYS A 345 -19.60 -12.00 6.45
CA LYS A 345 -19.09 -11.34 7.67
C LYS A 345 -19.45 -9.85 7.78
N THR A 346 -19.67 -9.15 6.67
CA THR A 346 -19.82 -7.67 6.69
C THR A 346 -21.26 -7.20 6.96
N GLY A 347 -22.24 -8.11 6.98
CA GLY A 347 -23.61 -7.80 7.40
C GLY A 347 -24.36 -6.86 6.45
N SER A 348 -25.13 -5.91 7.01
CA SER A 348 -26.09 -5.08 6.27
C SER A 348 -25.50 -3.90 5.47
N ALA A 349 -24.17 -3.75 5.44
CA ALA A 349 -23.51 -2.76 4.59
C ALA A 349 -22.06 -3.18 4.25
N ALA A 350 -21.84 -3.70 3.06
CA ALA A 350 -20.51 -4.07 2.57
C ALA A 350 -19.76 -2.86 2.00
N LYS A 351 -18.57 -2.57 2.55
CA LYS A 351 -17.60 -1.68 1.90
C LYS A 351 -16.78 -2.48 0.90
N LEU A 352 -16.72 -2.05 -0.36
CA LEU A 352 -15.88 -2.65 -1.39
C LEU A 352 -14.78 -1.67 -1.79
N THR A 353 -13.54 -2.14 -1.86
CA THR A 353 -12.45 -1.39 -2.50
C THR A 353 -12.34 -1.88 -3.94
N VAL A 354 -12.67 -1.00 -4.87
CA VAL A 354 -12.75 -1.30 -6.31
C VAL A 354 -11.69 -0.47 -7.04
N TYR A 355 -10.84 -1.13 -7.81
CA TYR A 355 -9.87 -0.54 -8.71
C TYR A 355 -10.40 -0.58 -10.15
N ASP A 356 -10.33 0.55 -10.82
CA ASP A 356 -10.69 0.71 -12.22
C ASP A 356 -9.42 0.78 -13.08
N PRO A 357 -9.07 -0.27 -13.85
CA PRO A 357 -7.83 -0.31 -14.63
C PRO A 357 -7.83 0.66 -15.81
N GLU A 358 -8.99 1.13 -16.30
CA GLU A 358 -9.06 2.10 -17.40
C GLU A 358 -8.73 3.52 -16.92
N THR A 359 -9.17 3.87 -15.71
CA THR A 359 -8.93 5.21 -15.13
C THR A 359 -7.79 5.26 -14.12
N ALA A 360 -7.23 4.10 -13.75
CA ALA A 360 -6.27 3.91 -12.65
C ALA A 360 -6.74 4.46 -11.29
N VAL A 361 -8.06 4.57 -11.07
CA VAL A 361 -8.65 5.11 -9.84
C VAL A 361 -9.11 3.99 -8.90
N VAL A 362 -8.69 4.06 -7.63
CA VAL A 362 -9.26 3.25 -6.55
C VAL A 362 -10.44 4.00 -5.91
N ARG A 363 -11.58 3.31 -5.72
CA ARG A 363 -12.79 3.84 -5.09
C ARG A 363 -13.25 2.92 -3.96
N ILE A 364 -13.67 3.51 -2.84
CA ILE A 364 -14.31 2.77 -1.74
C ILE A 364 -15.82 2.98 -1.86
N LEU A 365 -16.54 1.93 -2.27
CA LEU A 365 -18.00 1.94 -2.43
C LEU A 365 -18.65 1.32 -1.21
N THR A 366 -19.79 1.84 -0.76
CA THR A 366 -20.58 1.22 0.33
C THR A 366 -21.91 0.74 -0.24
N LEU A 367 -22.09 -0.58 -0.28
CA LEU A 367 -23.30 -1.23 -0.78
C LEU A 367 -24.13 -1.75 0.40
N LYS A 368 -25.42 -1.44 0.41
CA LYS A 368 -26.39 -2.07 1.31
C LYS A 368 -27.09 -3.18 0.50
N PRO A 369 -26.86 -4.47 0.83
CA PRO A 369 -27.53 -5.60 0.16
C PRO A 369 -29.06 -5.53 0.28
#